data_AF-A0A2A4FAE2-F1
#
_entry.id   AF-A0A2A4FAE2-F1
#
_cell.length_a   1.000
_cell.length_b   1.000
_cell.length_c   1.000
_cell.angle_alpha   90.00
_cell.angle_beta   90.00
_cell.angle_gamma   90.00
#
_symmetry.space_group_name_H-M   'P 1'
#
loop_
_entity.id
_entity.type
_entity.pdbx_description
1 polymer ?
#
loop_
_entity_poly.entity_id
_entity_poly.type
_entity_poly.pdbx_seq_one_letter_code
_entity_poly.pdbx_strand_id
1 'polypeptide(L)'
;MHARQTWHVLAFVCLATFTGLITLAPQWRAGAMKGELNALALFALGIAAVFLSLARTEPGRTMSTRCLRYLFALVSGTAANVVLTWGLWAIGFPITNDTVRSGLMERHYWLGPAILAYSVVVWLFYRASLRRDGHGDQQ
;
A
#
# COMPACT_ATOMS: atom_id res chain seq x y z
N MET A 1 18.84 2.90 15.53
CA MET A 1 19.01 3.56 14.22
C MET A 1 18.86 2.63 13.02
N HIS A 2 19.28 1.36 13.08
CA HIS A 2 19.29 0.44 11.92
C HIS A 2 17.91 0.14 11.30
N ALA A 3 16.86 -0.08 12.10
CA ALA A 3 15.55 -0.51 11.57
C ALA A 3 14.93 0.48 10.57
N ARG A 4 15.08 1.80 10.79
CA ARG A 4 14.54 2.83 9.89
C ARG A 4 15.23 2.82 8.52
N GLN A 5 16.56 2.63 8.50
CA GLN A 5 17.32 2.49 7.26
C GLN A 5 16.92 1.21 6.51
N THR A 6 16.73 0.09 7.22
CA THR A 6 16.27 -1.17 6.62
C THR A 6 14.94 -0.99 5.88
N TRP A 7 13.96 -0.30 6.50
CA TRP A 7 12.67 -0.03 5.84
C TRP A 7 12.80 0.85 4.60
N HIS A 8 13.70 1.84 4.60
CA HIS A 8 13.95 2.65 3.40
C HIS A 8 14.60 1.85 2.27
N VAL A 9 15.55 0.97 2.60
CA VAL A 9 16.19 0.09 1.61
C VAL A 9 15.16 -0.87 1.00
N LEU A 10 14.32 -1.50 1.82
CA LEU A 10 13.26 -2.38 1.35
C LEU A 10 12.24 -1.65 0.48
N ALA A 11 11.83 -0.44 0.88
CA ALA A 11 10.97 0.41 0.06
C ALA A 11 11.61 0.73 -1.30
N PHE A 12 12.91 1.06 -1.32
CA PHE A 12 13.63 1.36 -2.54
C PHE A 12 13.70 0.16 -3.49
N VAL A 13 14.00 -1.04 -2.97
CA VAL A 13 13.99 -2.28 -3.76
C VAL A 13 12.61 -2.51 -4.38
N CYS A 14 11.53 -2.34 -3.62
CA CYS A 14 10.18 -2.49 -4.15
C CYS A 14 9.84 -1.45 -5.24
N LEU A 15 10.28 -0.20 -5.09
CA LEU A 15 10.11 0.85 -6.11
C LEU A 15 10.91 0.55 -7.38
N ALA A 16 12.13 0.01 -7.24
CA ALA A 16 12.93 -0.44 -8.38
C ALA A 16 12.24 -1.58 -9.12
N THR A 17 11.67 -2.55 -8.40
CA THR A 17 10.87 -3.64 -8.98
C THR A 17 9.64 -3.11 -9.72
N PHE A 18 8.88 -2.19 -9.12
CA PHE A 18 7.75 -1.52 -9.77
C PHE A 18 8.17 -0.87 -11.10
N THR A 19 9.26 -0.09 -11.06
CA THR A 19 9.79 0.62 -12.24
C THR A 19 10.21 -0.38 -13.32
N GLY A 20 10.96 -1.41 -12.95
CA GLY A 20 11.40 -2.47 -13.88
C GLY A 20 10.21 -3.16 -14.56
N LEU A 21 9.20 -3.57 -13.80
CA LEU A 21 8.01 -4.25 -14.33
C LEU A 21 7.21 -3.36 -15.29
N ILE A 22 7.02 -2.07 -14.97
CA ILE A 22 6.35 -1.13 -15.87
C ILE A 22 7.14 -0.90 -17.15
N THR A 23 8.46 -0.79 -17.08
CA THR A 23 9.30 -0.60 -18.29
C THR A 23 9.33 -1.84 -19.19
N LEU A 24 9.21 -3.03 -18.61
CA LEU A 24 9.18 -4.30 -19.35
C LEU A 24 7.79 -4.60 -19.93
N ALA A 25 6.69 -4.20 -19.27
CA ALA A 25 5.32 -4.43 -19.71
C ALA A 25 5.03 -4.08 -21.19
N PRO A 26 5.49 -2.94 -21.77
CA PRO A 26 5.26 -2.62 -23.18
C PRO A 26 6.07 -3.47 -24.17
N GLN A 27 7.12 -4.17 -23.74
CA GLN A 27 7.96 -5.01 -24.62
C GLN A 27 7.29 -6.36 -24.96
N TRP A 28 6.27 -6.76 -24.19
CA TRP A 28 5.56 -8.01 -24.40
C TRP A 28 4.36 -7.82 -25.34
N ARG A 29 4.38 -8.58 -26.46
CA ARG A 29 3.36 -8.51 -27.53
C ARG A 29 2.01 -9.15 -27.16
N ALA A 30 1.97 -10.00 -26.13
CA ALA A 30 0.74 -10.65 -25.69
C ALA A 30 0.00 -9.79 -24.65
N GLY A 31 -1.19 -9.28 -25.01
CA GLY A 31 -1.98 -8.39 -24.15
C GLY A 31 -2.32 -8.94 -22.76
N ALA A 32 -2.40 -10.27 -22.59
CA ALA A 32 -2.61 -10.91 -21.29
C ALA A 32 -1.41 -10.71 -20.33
N MET A 33 -0.19 -10.98 -20.80
CA MET A 33 1.03 -10.81 -19.98
C MET A 33 1.29 -9.34 -19.61
N LYS A 34 0.94 -8.41 -20.50
CA LYS A 34 1.09 -6.96 -20.24
C LYS A 34 0.29 -6.53 -19.02
N GLY A 35 -0.94 -7.00 -18.87
CA GLY A 35 -1.78 -6.62 -17.74
C GLY A 35 -1.41 -7.32 -16.43
N GLU A 36 -0.89 -8.55 -16.48
CA GLU A 36 -0.35 -9.25 -15.31
C GLU A 36 0.91 -8.55 -14.77
N LEU A 37 1.81 -8.11 -15.65
CA LEU A 37 3.00 -7.33 -15.27
C LEU A 37 2.63 -6.00 -14.61
N ASN A 38 1.61 -5.32 -15.12
CA ASN A 38 1.10 -4.09 -14.52
C ASN A 38 0.45 -4.34 -13.15
N ALA A 39 -0.30 -5.43 -12.98
CA ALA A 39 -0.85 -5.82 -11.69
C ALA A 39 0.25 -6.14 -10.66
N LEU A 40 1.30 -6.87 -11.08
CA LEU A 40 2.46 -7.19 -10.25
C LEU A 40 3.23 -5.93 -9.85
N ALA A 41 3.35 -4.96 -10.77
CA ALA A 41 3.96 -3.67 -10.48
C ALA A 41 3.18 -2.94 -9.38
N LEU A 42 1.85 -2.82 -9.51
CA LEU A 42 1.02 -2.16 -8.50
C LEU A 42 1.09 -2.83 -7.13
N PHE A 43 1.20 -4.16 -7.11
CA PHE A 43 1.45 -4.90 -5.88
C PHE A 43 2.80 -4.52 -5.25
N ALA A 44 3.88 -4.47 -6.04
CA ALA A 44 5.20 -4.04 -5.57
C ALA A 44 5.17 -2.60 -5.01
N LEU A 45 4.39 -1.72 -5.65
CA LEU A 45 4.19 -0.35 -5.18
C LEU A 45 3.40 -0.30 -3.85
N GLY A 46 2.40 -1.16 -3.69
CA GLY A 46 1.68 -1.34 -2.42
C GLY A 46 2.61 -1.78 -1.29
N ILE A 47 3.50 -2.74 -1.54
CA ILE A 47 4.53 -3.17 -0.57
C ILE A 47 5.50 -2.02 -0.26
N ALA A 48 5.94 -1.25 -1.26
CA ALA A 48 6.77 -0.09 -1.03
C ALA A 48 6.09 0.92 -0.09
N ALA A 49 4.79 1.13 -0.22
CA ALA A 49 4.01 1.98 0.66
C ALA A 49 3.98 1.45 2.11
N VAL A 50 3.86 0.13 2.33
CA VAL A 50 3.98 -0.49 3.66
C VAL A 50 5.33 -0.13 4.31
N PHE A 51 6.43 -0.36 3.59
CA PHE A 51 7.77 -0.12 4.12
C PHE A 51 8.05 1.37 4.35
N LEU A 52 7.57 2.26 3.47
CA LEU A 52 7.65 3.71 3.69
C LEU A 52 6.85 4.17 4.91
N SER A 53 5.64 3.63 5.10
CA SER A 53 4.83 3.88 6.28
C SER A 53 5.55 3.42 7.55
N LEU A 54 6.18 2.24 7.55
CA LEU A 54 7.01 1.78 8.66
C LEU A 54 8.24 2.67 8.88
N ALA A 55 8.89 3.15 7.83
CA ALA A 55 10.07 4.00 7.94
C ALA A 55 9.76 5.40 8.53
N ARG A 56 8.53 5.89 8.32
CA ARG A 56 8.09 7.23 8.77
C ARG A 56 7.34 7.23 10.09
N THR A 57 6.84 6.08 10.54
CA THR A 57 6.08 5.96 11.79
C THR A 57 6.97 5.68 12.99
N GLU A 58 6.69 6.33 14.11
CA GLU A 58 7.46 6.17 15.34
C GLU A 58 7.14 4.83 16.03
N PRO A 59 8.15 4.12 16.54
CA PRO A 59 7.90 2.94 17.37
C PRO A 59 7.24 3.35 18.68
N GLY A 60 5.98 2.97 18.87
CA GLY A 60 5.32 3.09 20.17
C GLY A 60 6.00 2.26 21.25
N ARG A 61 5.90 2.72 22.50
CA ARG A 61 6.46 2.01 23.67
C ARG A 61 5.65 0.77 24.01
N THR A 62 4.32 0.86 23.93
CA THR A 62 3.41 -0.24 24.28
C THR A 62 3.26 -1.26 23.14
N MET A 63 2.96 -2.52 23.48
CA MET A 63 2.68 -3.56 22.47
C MET A 63 1.46 -3.22 21.62
N SER A 64 0.45 -2.56 22.20
CA SER A 64 -0.73 -2.09 21.46
C SER A 64 -0.36 -1.10 20.36
N THR A 65 0.45 -0.08 20.67
CA THR A 65 0.87 0.93 19.68
C THR A 65 1.81 0.35 18.62
N ARG A 66 2.62 -0.66 18.96
CA ARG A 66 3.41 -1.43 17.97
C ARG A 66 2.52 -2.23 17.04
N CYS A 67 1.49 -2.91 17.56
CA CYS A 67 0.52 -3.64 16.76
C CYS A 67 -0.25 -2.70 15.81
N LEU A 68 -0.74 -1.57 16.32
CA LEU A 68 -1.40 -0.55 15.50
C LEU A 68 -0.50 0.00 14.40
N ARG A 69 0.81 0.16 14.66
CA ARG A 69 1.77 0.61 13.65
C ARG A 69 1.87 -0.37 12.47
N TYR A 70 1.99 -1.67 12.75
CA TYR A 70 2.05 -2.68 11.70
C TYR A 70 0.72 -2.81 10.96
N LEU A 71 -0.41 -2.74 11.67
CA LEU A 71 -1.74 -2.72 11.06
C LEU A 71 -1.93 -1.50 10.15
N PHE A 72 -1.54 -0.31 10.60
CA PHE A 72 -1.57 0.89 9.78
C PHE A 72 -0.72 0.74 8.53
N ALA A 73 0.51 0.24 8.67
CA ALA A 73 1.40 0.02 7.53
C ALA A 73 0.77 -0.95 6.51
N LEU A 74 0.24 -2.09 6.98
CA LEU A 74 -0.41 -3.09 6.13
C LEU A 74 -1.63 -2.50 5.41
N VAL A 75 -2.53 -1.85 6.15
CA VAL A 75 -3.73 -1.20 5.59
C VAL A 75 -3.37 -0.12 4.58
N SER A 76 -2.34 0.69 4.85
CA SER A 76 -1.89 1.73 3.92
C SER A 76 -1.35 1.16 2.60
N GLY A 77 -0.62 0.04 2.65
CA GLY A 77 -0.13 -0.63 1.45
C GLY A 77 -1.23 -1.29 0.65
N THR A 78 -2.18 -1.95 1.33
CA THR A 78 -3.37 -2.52 0.70
C THR A 78 -4.19 -1.43 0.02
N ALA A 79 -4.39 -0.29 0.69
CA ALA A 79 -5.13 0.83 0.13
C ALA A 79 -4.43 1.46 -1.07
N ALA A 80 -3.11 1.64 -1.02
CA ALA A 80 -2.33 2.11 -2.16
C ALA A 80 -2.51 1.17 -3.37
N ASN A 81 -2.39 -0.15 -3.17
CA ASN A 81 -2.59 -1.13 -4.22
C ASN A 81 -4.02 -1.06 -4.81
N VAL A 82 -5.04 -1.10 -3.96
CA VAL A 82 -6.45 -1.14 -4.39
C VAL A 82 -6.86 0.17 -5.08
N VAL A 83 -6.54 1.33 -4.51
CA VAL A 83 -6.91 2.64 -5.06
C VAL A 83 -6.20 2.90 -6.38
N LEU A 84 -4.91 2.55 -6.50
CA LEU A 84 -4.18 2.72 -7.76
C LEU A 84 -4.67 1.75 -8.83
N THR A 85 -4.92 0.49 -8.47
CA THR A 85 -5.53 -0.48 -9.40
C THR A 85 -6.89 0.02 -9.88
N TRP A 86 -7.71 0.55 -8.98
CA TRP A 86 -9.02 1.12 -9.31
C TRP A 86 -8.91 2.35 -10.21
N GLY A 87 -8.03 3.30 -9.87
CA GLY A 87 -7.86 4.53 -10.65
C GLY A 87 -7.32 4.27 -12.05
N LEU A 88 -6.37 3.34 -12.18
CA LEU A 88 -5.81 2.93 -13.46
C LEU A 88 -6.82 2.13 -14.30
N TRP A 89 -7.63 1.28 -13.67
CA TRP A 89 -8.76 0.64 -14.35
C TRP A 89 -9.78 1.67 -14.86
N ALA A 90 -10.13 2.67 -14.04
CA ALA A 90 -11.12 3.69 -14.39
C ALA A 90 -10.71 4.55 -15.60
N ILE A 91 -9.39 4.74 -15.84
CA ILE A 91 -8.87 5.45 -17.02
C ILE A 91 -8.59 4.53 -18.23
N GLY A 92 -8.94 3.24 -18.14
CA GLY A 92 -8.72 2.26 -19.21
C GLY A 92 -7.27 1.78 -19.36
N PHE A 93 -6.45 1.91 -18.32
CA PHE A 93 -5.07 1.39 -18.35
C PHE A 93 -5.09 -0.15 -18.39
N PRO A 94 -4.20 -0.80 -19.17
CA PRO A 94 -4.22 -2.26 -19.35
C PRO A 94 -3.72 -2.98 -18.09
N ILE A 95 -4.63 -3.28 -17.17
CA ILE A 95 -4.38 -4.08 -15.97
C ILE A 95 -5.25 -5.31 -16.03
N THR A 96 -4.62 -6.48 -15.91
CA THR A 96 -5.33 -7.76 -15.87
C THR A 96 -5.04 -8.36 -14.50
N ASN A 97 -6.02 -8.26 -13.62
CA ASN A 97 -6.05 -8.99 -12.37
C ASN A 97 -7.36 -9.78 -12.34
N ASP A 98 -7.42 -10.89 -11.61
CA ASP A 98 -8.60 -11.78 -11.61
C ASP A 98 -9.86 -11.01 -11.16
N THR A 99 -9.70 -9.97 -10.35
CA THR A 99 -10.73 -9.02 -9.91
C THR A 99 -11.27 -8.11 -11.03
N VAL A 100 -10.43 -7.72 -12.00
CA VAL A 100 -10.86 -6.96 -13.19
C VAL A 100 -11.57 -7.91 -14.16
N ARG A 101 -11.00 -9.10 -14.35
CA ARG A 101 -11.48 -10.11 -15.30
C ARG A 101 -12.85 -10.69 -14.92
N SER A 102 -13.15 -10.75 -13.63
CA SER A 102 -14.43 -11.21 -13.08
C SER A 102 -15.53 -10.13 -13.00
N GLY A 103 -15.27 -8.89 -13.48
CA GLY A 103 -16.22 -7.78 -13.40
C GLY A 103 -16.52 -7.30 -11.97
N LEU A 104 -15.73 -7.73 -10.98
CA LEU A 104 -15.89 -7.32 -9.59
C LEU A 104 -15.63 -5.82 -9.40
N MET A 105 -14.75 -5.23 -10.19
CA MET A 105 -14.49 -3.78 -10.15
C MET A 105 -15.68 -2.93 -10.62
N GLU A 106 -16.42 -3.38 -11.64
CA GLU A 106 -17.64 -2.68 -12.07
C GLU A 106 -18.75 -2.79 -11.01
N ARG A 107 -18.90 -3.97 -10.41
CA ARG A 107 -19.91 -4.21 -9.37
C ARG A 107 -19.61 -3.49 -8.06
N HIS A 108 -18.33 -3.29 -7.74
CA HIS A 108 -17.87 -2.69 -6.48
C HIS A 108 -16.98 -1.47 -6.72
N TYR A 109 -17.39 -0.59 -7.64
CA TYR A 109 -16.63 0.61 -7.98
C TYR A 109 -16.36 1.54 -6.78
N TRP A 110 -17.18 1.46 -5.73
CA TRP A 110 -17.05 2.25 -4.50
C TRP A 110 -15.98 1.70 -3.53
N LEU A 111 -15.47 0.48 -3.74
CA LEU A 111 -14.57 -0.21 -2.83
C LEU A 111 -13.21 0.50 -2.70
N GLY A 112 -12.69 1.06 -3.79
CA GLY A 112 -11.44 1.84 -3.78
C GLY A 112 -11.53 3.06 -2.85
N PRO A 113 -12.46 3.99 -3.09
CA PRO A 113 -12.71 5.12 -2.20
C PRO A 113 -13.02 4.73 -0.74
N ALA A 114 -13.78 3.65 -0.53
CA ALA A 114 -14.11 3.18 0.83
C ALA A 114 -12.86 2.69 1.60
N ILE A 115 -11.97 1.95 0.95
CA ILE A 115 -10.70 1.48 1.56
C ILE A 115 -9.76 2.66 1.86
N LEU A 116 -9.76 3.70 1.01
CA LEU A 116 -9.02 4.93 1.28
C LEU A 116 -9.54 5.61 2.56
N ALA A 117 -10.87 5.77 2.68
CA ALA A 117 -11.49 6.35 3.86
C ALA A 117 -11.17 5.55 5.13
N TYR A 118 -11.24 4.21 5.05
CA TYR A 118 -10.89 3.32 6.15
C TYR A 118 -9.42 3.49 6.60
N SER A 119 -8.50 3.61 5.65
CA SER A 119 -7.08 3.86 5.93
C SER A 119 -6.85 5.15 6.72
N VAL A 120 -7.59 6.21 6.41
CA VAL A 120 -7.54 7.49 7.14
C VAL A 120 -8.04 7.32 8.57
N VAL A 121 -9.13 6.57 8.78
CA VAL A 121 -9.64 6.27 10.12
C VAL A 121 -8.60 5.52 10.96
N VAL A 122 -8.00 4.46 10.41
CA VAL A 122 -6.93 3.69 11.09
C VAL A 122 -5.74 4.59 11.45
N TRP A 123 -5.35 5.50 10.56
CA TRP A 123 -4.29 6.47 10.83
C TRP A 123 -4.61 7.42 11.98
N LEU A 124 -5.84 7.94 12.05
CA LEU A 124 -6.29 8.80 13.14
C LEU A 124 -6.25 8.07 14.48
N PHE A 125 -6.69 6.80 14.52
CA PHE A 125 -6.61 5.95 15.72
C PHE A 125 -5.16 5.74 16.16
N TYR A 126 -4.26 5.39 15.23
CA TYR A 126 -2.84 5.23 15.55
C TYR A 126 -2.22 6.51 16.12
N ARG A 127 -2.51 7.67 15.53
CA ARG A 127 -2.04 8.97 16.03
C ARG A 127 -2.60 9.28 17.42
N ALA A 128 -3.86 8.97 17.68
CA ALA A 128 -4.46 9.16 19.00
C ALA A 128 -3.81 8.27 20.07
N SER A 129 -3.54 7.00 19.75
CA SER A 129 -2.84 6.06 20.64
C SER A 129 -1.41 6.49 20.94
N LEU A 130 -0.66 6.95 19.93
CA LEU A 130 0.68 7.54 20.12
C LEU A 130 0.67 8.74 21.08
N ARG A 131 -0.32 9.62 20.96
CA ARG A 131 -0.45 10.79 21.87
C ARG A 131 -0.71 10.35 23.31
N ARG A 132 -1.53 9.32 23.52
CA ARG A 132 -1.79 8.76 24.86
C ARG A 132 -0.53 8.14 25.46
N ASP A 133 0.23 7.38 24.67
CA ASP A 133 1.52 6.82 25.10
C ASP A 133 2.52 7.91 25.53
N GLY A 134 2.47 9.10 24.92
CA GLY A 134 3.32 10.24 25.30
C GLY A 134 2.87 11.02 26.54
N HIS A 135 1.59 10.95 26.93
CA HIS A 135 1.07 11.63 28.13
C HIS A 135 1.18 10.78 29.41
N GLY A 136 1.46 9.48 29.29
CA GLY A 136 1.70 8.60 30.44
C GLY A 136 3.01 8.86 31.20
N ASP A 137 3.87 9.76 30.71
CA ASP A 137 5.16 10.14 31.33
C ASP A 137 5.04 11.35 32.31
N GLN A 138 3.83 11.90 32.54
CA GLN A 138 3.62 13.04 33.47
C GLN A 138 2.95 12.67 34.81
N GLN A 139 2.87 11.38 35.15
CA GLN A 139 2.38 10.90 36.45
C GLN A 139 3.40 9.96 37.09
#